data_AF-A0A7C3TJT9-F1
#
_entry.id   AF-A0A7C3TJT9-F1
#
_cell.length_a   1.000
_cell.length_b   1.000
_cell.length_c   1.000
_cell.angle_alpha   90.00
_cell.angle_beta   90.00
_cell.angle_gamma   90.00
#
_symmetry.space_group_name_H-M   'P 1'
#
loop_
_entity.id
_entity.type
_entity.pdbx_description
1 polymer ?
#
loop_
_entity_poly.entity_id
_entity_poly.type
_entity_poly.pdbx_seq_one_letter_code
_entity_poly.pdbx_strand_id
1 'polypeptide(L)'
;MIRKFFAIIFILIFLVFSLPAILLFGFYRTILNQDFYTGPLLNEAYNKTVPVIIDELFKNDKNIISAYFTHEELEVILKRDIPQSVFANILHDGFSQLDYILQGGANKKIVIKFESLKEPFLKFEDDIFNILFTEKIKQCSKNERQKLTPLPSCIRSGQNIDVYKKRFIRDINIKPIEIDTSSFIQNIQTIQLLYTAIQVYFSVLLLLCLIIVLILWKPFVRGFKWLGATFILTAFNALVIYKAIPILGKSLTLKNQN
;
A
#
# COMPACT_ATOMS: atom_id res chain seq x y z
N MET A 1 33.41 21.78 26.65
CA MET A 1 33.30 21.86 25.17
C MET A 1 33.06 20.50 24.53
N ILE A 2 33.75 19.43 24.95
CA ILE A 2 33.62 18.06 24.44
C ILE A 2 32.16 17.56 24.31
N ARG A 3 31.28 17.84 25.28
CA ARG A 3 29.85 17.45 25.20
C ARG A 3 29.11 18.07 24.01
N LYS A 4 29.35 19.37 23.75
CA LYS A 4 28.71 20.07 22.63
C LYS A 4 29.24 19.53 21.30
N PHE A 5 30.53 19.21 21.26
CA PHE A 5 31.17 18.59 20.10
C PHE A 5 30.54 17.22 19.77
N PHE A 6 30.42 16.32 20.75
CA PHE A 6 29.75 15.02 20.53
C PHE A 6 28.28 15.17 20.14
N ALA A 7 27.52 16.06 20.78
CA ALA A 7 26.13 16.31 20.39
C ALA A 7 26.01 16.77 18.92
N ILE A 8 26.89 17.66 18.47
CA ILE A 8 26.94 18.13 17.07
C ILE A 8 27.25 16.95 16.12
N ILE A 9 28.21 16.10 16.46
CA ILE A 9 28.54 14.91 15.66
C ILE A 9 27.34 13.97 15.55
N PHE A 10 26.71 13.64 16.67
CA PHE A 10 25.56 12.73 16.67
C PHE A 10 24.35 13.32 15.94
N ILE A 11 24.13 14.64 16.02
CA ILE A 11 23.09 15.33 15.25
C ILE A 11 23.40 15.24 13.75
N LEU A 12 24.64 15.46 13.32
CA LEU A 12 25.05 15.31 11.93
C LEU A 12 24.83 13.89 11.41
N ILE A 13 25.22 12.89 12.19
CA ILE A 13 24.97 11.47 11.88
C ILE A 13 23.47 11.24 11.75
N PHE A 14 22.66 11.65 12.74
CA PHE A 14 21.21 11.51 12.69
C PHE A 14 20.59 12.15 11.43
N LEU A 15 21.08 13.32 11.02
CA LEU A 15 20.59 14.05 9.83
C LEU A 15 20.91 13.30 8.53
N VAL A 16 22.11 12.70 8.43
CA VAL A 16 22.47 11.87 7.27
C VAL A 16 21.60 10.62 7.21
N PHE A 17 21.35 9.99 8.35
CA PHE A 17 20.53 8.78 8.44
C PHE A 17 19.00 9.07 8.38
N SER A 18 18.54 10.29 8.62
CA SER A 18 17.10 10.59 8.56
C SER A 18 16.56 10.66 7.12
N LEU A 19 17.38 11.11 6.16
CA LEU A 19 17.01 11.20 4.75
C LEU A 19 16.60 9.85 4.13
N PRO A 20 17.41 8.77 4.23
CA PRO A 20 16.98 7.44 3.80
C PRO A 20 15.76 6.94 4.59
N ALA A 21 15.63 7.31 5.86
CA ALA A 21 14.47 6.93 6.68
C ALA A 21 13.15 7.43 6.08
N ILE A 22 13.13 8.67 5.59
CA ILE A 22 11.93 9.27 4.97
C ILE A 22 11.54 8.49 3.71
N LEU A 23 12.51 8.13 2.87
CA LEU A 23 12.25 7.34 1.67
C LEU A 23 11.73 5.95 2.02
N LEU A 24 12.38 5.26 2.96
CA LEU A 24 11.95 3.94 3.43
C LEU A 24 10.56 3.98 4.08
N PHE A 25 10.25 5.05 4.81
CA PHE A 25 8.91 5.26 5.38
C PHE A 25 7.85 5.45 4.28
N GLY A 26 8.19 6.20 3.24
CA GLY A 26 7.34 6.36 2.06
C GLY A 26 7.04 5.03 1.37
N PHE A 27 8.07 4.21 1.17
CA PHE A 27 7.92 2.85 0.63
C PHE A 27 7.08 1.95 1.53
N TYR A 28 7.31 2.00 2.84
CA TYR A 28 6.55 1.24 3.83
C TYR A 28 5.06 1.58 3.81
N ARG A 29 4.72 2.88 3.76
CA ARG A 29 3.31 3.33 3.74
C ARG A 29 2.59 3.11 2.42
N THR A 30 3.31 2.83 1.34
CA THR A 30 2.75 2.66 -0.01
C THR A 30 2.78 1.19 -0.43
N ILE A 31 3.96 0.66 -0.74
CA ILE A 31 4.12 -0.69 -1.32
C ILE A 31 3.84 -1.79 -0.30
N LEU A 32 4.15 -1.55 0.97
CA LEU A 32 4.03 -2.58 2.03
C LEU A 32 2.77 -2.42 2.88
N ASN A 33 1.91 -1.45 2.57
CA ASN A 33 0.70 -1.16 3.35
C ASN A 33 -0.56 -1.57 2.58
N GLN A 34 -1.29 -2.55 3.10
CA GLN A 34 -2.56 -3.02 2.50
C GLN A 34 -3.59 -1.88 2.35
N ASP A 35 -3.64 -0.92 3.27
CA ASP A 35 -4.59 0.20 3.23
C ASP A 35 -4.35 1.15 2.04
N PHE A 36 -3.12 1.20 1.51
CA PHE A 36 -2.83 1.99 0.32
C PHE A 36 -3.58 1.44 -0.90
N TYR A 37 -3.73 0.11 -0.97
CA TYR A 37 -4.34 -0.60 -2.08
C TYR A 37 -5.86 -0.57 -2.07
N THR A 38 -6.49 -0.37 -0.90
CA THR A 38 -7.94 -0.29 -0.76
C THR A 38 -8.48 1.15 -0.87
N GLY A 39 -7.64 2.17 -0.74
CA GLY A 39 -8.05 3.58 -0.78
C GLY A 39 -7.57 4.35 -2.02
N PRO A 40 -6.46 5.11 -1.95
CA PRO A 40 -6.04 6.02 -3.02
C PRO A 40 -5.74 5.32 -4.35
N LEU A 41 -5.10 4.15 -4.30
CA LEU A 41 -4.77 3.40 -5.52
C LEU A 41 -6.01 2.87 -6.20
N LEU A 42 -7.00 2.38 -5.45
CA LEU A 42 -8.26 1.91 -6.01
C LEU A 42 -8.98 3.05 -6.75
N ASN A 43 -9.05 4.25 -6.15
CA ASN A 43 -9.64 5.43 -6.80
C ASN A 43 -8.92 5.75 -8.12
N GLU A 44 -7.59 5.83 -8.08
CA GLU A 44 -6.78 6.20 -9.24
C GLU A 44 -6.83 5.12 -10.35
N ALA A 45 -6.73 3.85 -9.97
CA ALA A 45 -6.84 2.73 -10.88
C ALA A 45 -8.22 2.72 -11.54
N TYR A 46 -9.29 2.86 -10.77
CA TYR A 46 -10.64 2.92 -11.31
C TYR A 46 -10.83 4.10 -12.28
N ASN A 47 -10.40 5.30 -11.88
CA ASN A 47 -10.50 6.50 -12.72
C ASN A 47 -9.67 6.43 -14.00
N LYS A 48 -8.61 5.61 -14.04
CA LYS A 48 -7.81 5.36 -15.27
C LYS A 48 -8.33 4.20 -16.09
N THR A 49 -8.84 3.16 -15.46
CA THR A 49 -9.34 1.96 -16.14
C THR A 49 -10.66 2.22 -16.85
N VAL A 50 -11.56 3.00 -16.25
CA VAL A 50 -12.86 3.34 -16.85
C VAL A 50 -12.71 3.98 -18.24
N PRO A 51 -11.92 5.06 -18.42
CA PRO A 51 -11.67 5.64 -19.73
C PRO A 51 -11.08 4.66 -20.74
N VAL A 52 -10.14 3.81 -20.31
CA VAL A 52 -9.51 2.80 -21.19
C VAL A 52 -10.54 1.77 -21.68
N ILE A 53 -11.46 1.32 -20.81
CA ILE A 53 -12.54 0.42 -21.22
C ILE A 53 -13.42 1.10 -22.26
N ILE A 54 -13.76 2.37 -22.07
CA ILE A 54 -14.59 3.14 -23.01
C ILE A 54 -13.87 3.31 -24.34
N ASP A 55 -12.58 3.68 -24.33
CA ASP A 55 -11.77 3.81 -25.55
C ASP A 55 -11.73 2.49 -26.33
N GLU A 56 -11.59 1.37 -25.63
CA GLU A 56 -11.57 0.04 -26.23
C GLU A 56 -12.95 -0.34 -26.81
N LEU A 57 -14.05 0.05 -26.15
CA LEU A 57 -15.42 -0.11 -26.67
C LEU A 57 -15.62 0.70 -27.96
N PHE A 58 -15.19 1.97 -27.99
CA PHE A 58 -15.28 2.82 -29.18
C PHE A 58 -14.43 2.29 -30.33
N LYS A 59 -13.25 1.75 -30.03
CA LYS A 59 -12.33 1.19 -31.01
C LYS A 59 -12.86 -0.11 -31.61
N ASN A 60 -13.44 -0.98 -30.79
CA ASN A 60 -13.96 -2.28 -31.21
C ASN A 60 -15.36 -2.20 -31.84
N ASP A 61 -16.16 -1.19 -31.50
CA ASP A 61 -17.53 -1.03 -31.99
C ASP A 61 -17.78 0.32 -32.68
N LYS A 62 -16.88 0.65 -33.61
CA LYS A 62 -16.80 1.94 -34.35
C LYS A 62 -18.07 2.41 -35.06
N ASN A 63 -19.09 1.55 -35.23
CA ASN A 63 -20.28 1.87 -36.01
C ASN A 63 -21.58 1.88 -35.19
N ILE A 64 -21.57 1.33 -33.97
CA ILE A 64 -22.76 1.25 -33.13
C ILE A 64 -22.63 2.19 -31.95
N ILE A 65 -21.71 1.90 -31.03
CA ILE A 65 -21.62 2.66 -29.78
C ILE A 65 -21.22 4.11 -30.04
N SER A 66 -20.19 4.32 -30.86
CA SER A 66 -19.67 5.64 -31.21
C SER A 66 -20.64 6.52 -32.01
N ALA A 67 -21.66 5.94 -32.63
CA ALA A 67 -22.65 6.67 -33.43
C ALA A 67 -23.78 7.27 -32.58
N TYR A 68 -24.04 6.70 -31.40
CA TYR A 68 -25.18 7.05 -30.55
C TYR A 68 -24.80 7.61 -29.17
N PHE A 69 -23.60 7.31 -28.70
CA PHE A 69 -23.12 7.73 -27.40
C PHE A 69 -21.86 8.58 -27.50
N THR A 70 -21.76 9.59 -26.65
CA THR A 70 -20.49 10.29 -26.40
C THR A 70 -19.65 9.55 -25.36
N HIS A 71 -18.36 9.86 -25.30
CA HIS A 71 -17.45 9.28 -24.31
C HIS A 71 -17.92 9.57 -22.87
N GLU A 72 -18.31 10.82 -22.62
CA GLU A 72 -18.84 11.28 -21.33
C GLU A 72 -20.15 10.56 -20.93
N GLU A 73 -21.06 10.32 -21.87
CA GLU A 73 -22.30 9.58 -21.61
C GLU A 73 -22.01 8.14 -21.17
N LEU A 74 -21.10 7.44 -21.88
CA LEU A 74 -20.71 6.09 -21.48
C LEU A 74 -19.94 6.06 -20.17
N GLU A 75 -19.15 7.09 -19.88
CA GLU A 75 -18.44 7.20 -18.61
C GLU A 75 -19.42 7.28 -17.44
N VAL A 76 -20.46 8.10 -17.57
CA VAL A 76 -21.50 8.23 -16.54
C VAL A 76 -22.25 6.92 -16.34
N ILE A 77 -22.63 6.24 -17.43
CA ILE A 77 -23.35 4.96 -17.38
C ILE A 77 -22.46 3.87 -16.77
N LEU A 78 -21.21 3.73 -17.25
CA LEU A 78 -20.27 2.72 -16.76
C LEU A 78 -19.95 2.93 -15.28
N LYS A 79 -19.75 4.18 -14.84
CA LYS A 79 -19.48 4.48 -13.43
C LYS A 79 -20.66 4.21 -12.52
N ARG A 80 -21.88 4.43 -13.02
CA ARG A 80 -23.11 4.14 -12.29
C ARG A 80 -23.31 2.64 -12.12
N ASP A 81 -23.08 1.87 -13.18
CA ASP A 81 -23.46 0.45 -13.21
C ASP A 81 -22.33 -0.48 -12.75
N ILE A 82 -21.07 -0.06 -12.91
CA ILE A 82 -19.88 -0.74 -12.38
C ILE A 82 -19.23 0.16 -11.32
N PRO A 83 -19.77 0.20 -10.09
CA PRO A 83 -19.23 1.05 -9.05
C PRO A 83 -17.84 0.57 -8.63
N GLN A 84 -17.05 1.49 -8.11
CA GLN A 84 -15.69 1.24 -7.63
C GLN A 84 -15.60 0.10 -6.59
N SER A 85 -16.66 -0.13 -5.81
CA SER A 85 -16.74 -1.24 -4.84
C SER A 85 -16.63 -2.62 -5.50
N VAL A 86 -17.10 -2.78 -6.74
CA VAL A 86 -16.96 -4.05 -7.48
C VAL A 86 -15.49 -4.26 -7.86
N PHE A 87 -14.82 -3.20 -8.31
CA PHE A 87 -13.37 -3.24 -8.57
C PHE A 87 -12.56 -3.53 -7.30
N ALA A 88 -13.01 -3.02 -6.15
CA ALA A 88 -12.38 -3.29 -4.86
C ALA A 88 -12.34 -4.78 -4.55
N ASN A 89 -13.42 -5.52 -4.85
CA ASN A 89 -13.48 -6.96 -4.60
C ASN A 89 -12.46 -7.74 -5.44
N ILE A 90 -12.24 -7.35 -6.71
CA ILE A 90 -11.27 -7.99 -7.60
C ILE A 90 -9.85 -7.74 -7.11
N LEU A 91 -9.56 -6.49 -6.74
CA LEU A 91 -8.26 -6.13 -6.19
C LEU A 91 -8.02 -6.81 -4.85
N HIS A 92 -9.02 -6.82 -3.96
CA HIS A 92 -8.90 -7.44 -2.65
C HIS A 92 -8.63 -8.95 -2.75
N ASP A 93 -9.33 -9.66 -3.65
CA ASP A 93 -9.06 -11.08 -3.91
C ASP A 93 -7.61 -11.27 -4.41
N GLY A 94 -7.19 -10.49 -5.41
CA GLY A 94 -5.81 -10.55 -5.92
C GLY A 94 -4.74 -10.25 -4.86
N PHE A 95 -4.97 -9.25 -4.00
CA PHE A 95 -4.05 -8.89 -2.91
C PHE A 95 -4.06 -9.91 -1.78
N SER A 96 -5.21 -10.52 -1.45
CA SER A 96 -5.27 -11.58 -0.44
C SER A 96 -4.46 -12.81 -0.87
N GLN A 97 -4.51 -13.16 -2.17
CA GLN A 97 -3.68 -14.21 -2.75
C GLN A 97 -2.20 -13.82 -2.72
N LEU A 98 -1.87 -12.56 -3.01
CA LEU A 98 -0.50 -12.05 -2.89
C LEU A 98 0.03 -12.10 -1.46
N ASP A 99 -0.78 -11.74 -0.46
CA ASP A 99 -0.40 -11.81 0.95
C ASP A 99 -0.15 -13.25 1.40
N TYR A 100 -1.03 -14.18 1.00
CA TYR A 100 -0.82 -15.61 1.22
C TYR A 100 0.50 -16.12 0.60
N ILE A 101 0.85 -15.63 -0.60
CA ILE A 101 2.13 -15.94 -1.26
C ILE A 101 3.31 -15.37 -0.47
N LEU A 102 3.20 -14.11 -0.02
CA LEU A 102 4.23 -13.43 0.77
C LEU A 102 4.49 -14.11 2.12
N GLN A 103 3.49 -14.77 2.69
CA GLN A 103 3.60 -15.54 3.93
C GLN A 103 4.18 -16.96 3.72
N GLY A 104 4.60 -17.30 2.50
CA GLY A 104 5.21 -18.59 2.19
C GLY A 104 4.21 -19.66 1.71
N GLY A 105 3.05 -19.25 1.22
CA GLY A 105 2.06 -20.15 0.63
C GLY A 105 2.63 -20.95 -0.56
N ALA A 106 2.18 -22.20 -0.69
CA ALA A 106 2.66 -23.10 -1.74
C ALA A 106 2.22 -22.70 -3.17
N ASN A 107 1.17 -21.90 -3.30
CA ASN A 107 0.56 -21.56 -4.57
C ASN A 107 1.22 -20.31 -5.16
N LYS A 108 1.90 -20.42 -6.31
CA LYS A 108 2.71 -19.34 -6.91
C LYS A 108 1.99 -18.56 -8.02
N LYS A 109 0.67 -18.64 -8.05
CA LYS A 109 -0.16 -18.02 -9.07
C LYS A 109 -1.22 -17.16 -8.41
N ILE A 110 -1.37 -15.93 -8.89
CA ILE A 110 -2.52 -15.09 -8.57
C ILE A 110 -3.54 -15.31 -9.66
N VAL A 111 -4.72 -15.79 -9.29
CA VAL A 111 -5.84 -15.98 -10.20
C VAL A 111 -6.80 -14.82 -9.99
N ILE A 112 -6.82 -13.88 -10.93
CA ILE A 112 -7.77 -12.78 -10.92
C ILE A 112 -9.05 -13.27 -11.57
N LYS A 113 -10.09 -13.42 -10.75
CA LYS A 113 -11.44 -13.75 -11.19
C LYS A 113 -12.24 -12.48 -11.39
N PHE A 114 -12.91 -12.39 -12.53
CA PHE A 114 -13.77 -11.27 -12.89
C PHE A 114 -15.26 -11.62 -12.77
N GLU A 115 -15.59 -12.70 -12.07
CA GLU A 115 -16.98 -13.14 -11.87
C GLU A 115 -17.83 -12.03 -11.21
N SER A 116 -17.22 -11.23 -10.34
CA SER A 116 -17.86 -10.07 -9.71
C SER A 116 -18.25 -8.96 -10.68
N LEU A 117 -17.62 -8.89 -11.87
CA LEU A 117 -17.99 -7.95 -12.93
C LEU A 117 -19.16 -8.44 -13.77
N LYS A 118 -19.51 -9.73 -13.72
CA LYS A 118 -20.51 -10.31 -14.63
C LYS A 118 -21.86 -9.60 -14.52
N GLU A 119 -22.44 -9.56 -13.32
CA GLU A 119 -23.75 -8.93 -13.10
C GLU A 119 -23.73 -7.40 -13.36
N PRO A 120 -22.74 -6.63 -12.86
CA PRO A 120 -22.61 -5.21 -13.20
C PRO A 120 -22.48 -4.94 -14.70
N PHE A 121 -21.75 -5.79 -15.42
CA PHE A 121 -21.56 -5.60 -16.86
C PHE A 121 -22.83 -5.97 -17.65
N LEU A 122 -23.55 -7.02 -17.26
CA LEU A 122 -24.86 -7.33 -17.84
C LEU A 122 -25.85 -6.17 -17.63
N LYS A 123 -25.83 -5.56 -16.43
CA LYS A 123 -26.65 -4.38 -16.16
C LYS A 123 -26.23 -3.18 -17.03
N PHE A 124 -24.93 -2.94 -17.16
CA PHE A 124 -24.40 -1.89 -18.03
C PHE A 124 -24.82 -2.08 -19.50
N GLU A 125 -24.74 -3.31 -20.02
CA GLU A 125 -25.22 -3.64 -21.37
C GLU A 125 -26.73 -3.39 -21.51
N ASP A 126 -27.51 -3.82 -20.52
CA ASP A 126 -28.95 -3.61 -20.47
C ASP A 126 -29.31 -2.12 -20.48
N ASP A 127 -28.58 -1.30 -19.71
CA ASP A 127 -28.83 0.14 -19.62
C ASP A 127 -28.41 0.88 -20.89
N ILE A 128 -27.26 0.55 -21.50
CA ILE A 128 -26.90 1.05 -22.83
C ILE A 128 -27.99 0.70 -23.83
N PHE A 129 -28.43 -0.55 -23.83
CA PHE A 129 -29.42 -1.04 -24.78
C PHE A 129 -30.77 -0.32 -24.60
N ASN A 130 -31.21 -0.14 -23.35
CA ASN A 130 -32.42 0.61 -23.05
C ASN A 130 -32.31 2.04 -23.59
N ILE A 131 -31.27 2.79 -23.22
CA ILE A 131 -31.07 4.18 -23.67
C ILE A 131 -31.01 4.28 -25.20
N LEU A 132 -30.31 3.34 -25.84
CA LEU A 132 -30.18 3.30 -27.28
C LEU A 132 -31.56 3.19 -27.98
N PHE A 133 -32.43 2.29 -27.50
CA PHE A 133 -33.71 2.01 -28.15
C PHE A 133 -34.88 2.89 -27.64
N THR A 134 -34.80 3.48 -26.45
CA THR A 134 -35.85 4.37 -25.92
C THR A 134 -35.59 5.84 -26.23
N GLU A 135 -34.33 6.28 -26.21
CA GLU A 135 -33.97 7.70 -26.28
C GLU A 135 -33.24 8.08 -27.57
N LYS A 136 -32.30 7.24 -28.03
CA LYS A 136 -31.42 7.59 -29.16
C LYS A 136 -32.01 7.22 -30.52
N ILE A 137 -32.66 6.06 -30.66
CA ILE A 137 -33.31 5.62 -31.90
C ILE A 137 -34.73 6.17 -31.96
N LYS A 138 -35.05 6.89 -33.05
CA LYS A 138 -36.37 7.51 -33.25
C LYS A 138 -37.45 6.47 -33.55
N GLN A 139 -38.69 6.80 -33.23
CA GLN A 139 -39.85 6.03 -33.70
C GLN A 139 -40.06 6.21 -35.20
N CYS A 140 -40.39 5.13 -35.91
CA CYS A 140 -40.63 5.20 -37.36
C CYS A 140 -41.90 6.01 -37.67
N SER A 141 -41.84 6.86 -38.69
CA SER A 141 -43.07 7.47 -39.24
C SER A 141 -43.93 6.41 -39.95
N LYS A 142 -45.26 6.63 -40.05
CA LYS A 142 -46.24 5.64 -40.58
C LYS A 142 -45.84 4.96 -41.91
N ASN A 143 -45.08 5.63 -42.77
CA ASN A 143 -44.67 5.14 -44.10
C ASN A 143 -43.16 4.91 -44.24
N GLU A 144 -42.39 5.02 -43.15
CA GLU A 144 -40.94 4.89 -43.19
C GLU A 144 -40.51 3.42 -43.26
N ARG A 145 -39.64 3.09 -44.22
CA ARG A 145 -39.06 1.75 -44.33
C ARG A 145 -37.91 1.62 -43.34
N GLN A 146 -38.04 0.71 -42.39
CA GLN A 146 -36.99 0.35 -41.44
C GLN A 146 -35.82 -0.27 -42.20
N LYS A 147 -34.65 0.38 -42.18
CA LYS A 147 -33.40 -0.22 -42.65
C LYS A 147 -32.75 -0.91 -41.46
N LEU A 148 -32.39 -2.19 -41.61
CA LEU A 148 -31.61 -2.93 -40.61
C LEU A 148 -30.18 -3.05 -41.09
N THR A 149 -29.24 -2.28 -40.53
CA THR A 149 -27.80 -2.60 -40.59
C THR A 149 -26.97 -1.60 -39.77
N PRO A 150 -26.19 -2.03 -38.76
CA PRO A 150 -26.35 -3.21 -37.90
C PRO A 150 -27.48 -3.05 -36.86
N LEU A 151 -27.95 -1.83 -36.64
CA LEU A 151 -29.12 -1.49 -35.82
C LEU A 151 -30.27 -1.00 -36.72
N PRO A 152 -31.53 -1.04 -36.25
CA PRO A 152 -32.64 -0.46 -36.99
C PRO A 152 -32.54 1.07 -37.03
N SER A 153 -32.78 1.67 -38.19
CA SER A 153 -32.81 3.14 -38.35
C SER A 153 -33.91 3.82 -37.53
N CYS A 154 -35.00 3.11 -37.25
CA CYS A 154 -36.12 3.55 -36.43
C CYS A 154 -36.85 2.34 -35.82
N ILE A 155 -37.64 2.55 -34.76
CA ILE A 155 -38.42 1.50 -34.08
C ILE A 155 -39.91 1.68 -34.37
N ARG A 156 -40.62 0.61 -34.75
CA ARG A 156 -42.07 0.65 -34.94
C ARG A 156 -42.80 0.51 -33.60
N SER A 157 -43.90 1.25 -33.41
CA SER A 157 -44.73 1.10 -32.21
C SER A 157 -45.24 -0.34 -32.07
N GLY A 158 -45.05 -0.93 -30.89
CA GLY A 158 -45.46 -2.32 -30.57
C GLY A 158 -44.45 -3.41 -30.96
N GLN A 159 -43.29 -3.06 -31.52
CA GLN A 159 -42.25 -4.01 -31.85
C GLN A 159 -41.51 -4.45 -30.57
N ASN A 160 -41.33 -5.76 -30.36
CA ASN A 160 -40.65 -6.26 -29.17
C ASN A 160 -39.14 -5.98 -29.27
N ILE A 161 -38.67 -5.06 -28.42
CA ILE A 161 -37.27 -4.61 -28.34
C ILE A 161 -36.34 -5.74 -27.85
N ASP A 162 -36.87 -6.69 -27.07
CA ASP A 162 -36.11 -7.85 -26.54
C ASP A 162 -35.51 -8.73 -27.64
N VAL A 163 -36.10 -8.72 -28.84
CA VAL A 163 -35.58 -9.47 -30.00
C VAL A 163 -34.23 -8.90 -30.46
N TYR A 164 -34.05 -7.58 -30.36
CA TYR A 164 -32.79 -6.92 -30.67
C TYR A 164 -31.80 -7.08 -29.50
N LYS A 165 -32.31 -7.10 -28.27
CA LYS A 165 -31.51 -7.30 -27.05
C LYS A 165 -30.75 -8.62 -27.09
N LYS A 166 -31.44 -9.71 -27.44
CA LYS A 166 -30.81 -11.05 -27.56
C LYS A 166 -29.72 -11.14 -28.64
N ARG A 167 -29.70 -10.24 -29.63
CA ARG A 167 -28.63 -10.18 -30.63
C ARG A 167 -27.47 -9.29 -30.19
N PHE A 168 -27.72 -8.37 -29.26
CA PHE A 168 -26.75 -7.41 -28.77
C PHE A 168 -25.96 -7.97 -27.57
N ILE A 169 -26.62 -8.73 -26.69
CA ILE A 169 -25.95 -9.45 -25.60
C ILE A 169 -24.91 -10.37 -26.22
N ARG A 170 -23.63 -10.04 -26.02
CA ARG A 170 -22.55 -10.96 -26.31
C ARG A 170 -22.40 -11.86 -25.10
N ASP A 171 -22.20 -13.16 -25.32
CA ASP A 171 -21.75 -14.03 -24.23
C ASP A 171 -20.37 -13.53 -23.77
N ILE A 172 -20.38 -12.78 -22.68
CA ILE A 172 -19.18 -12.29 -22.01
C ILE A 172 -18.50 -13.51 -21.37
N ASN A 173 -17.62 -14.15 -22.13
CA ASN A 173 -16.76 -15.21 -21.63
C ASN A 173 -15.52 -14.59 -21.00
N ILE A 174 -15.66 -14.04 -19.78
CA ILE A 174 -14.50 -13.53 -19.05
C ILE A 174 -13.73 -14.72 -18.50
N LYS A 175 -12.59 -15.00 -19.13
CA LYS A 175 -11.64 -15.99 -18.63
C LYS A 175 -10.86 -15.38 -17.45
N PRO A 176 -10.59 -16.16 -16.40
CA PRO A 176 -9.71 -15.72 -15.34
C PRO A 176 -8.32 -15.43 -15.91
N ILE A 177 -7.65 -14.41 -15.37
CA ILE A 177 -6.26 -14.12 -15.70
C ILE A 177 -5.38 -14.74 -14.63
N GLU A 178 -4.49 -15.63 -15.04
CA GLU A 178 -3.46 -16.21 -14.18
C GLU A 178 -2.17 -15.41 -14.32
N ILE A 179 -1.67 -14.88 -13.21
CA ILE A 179 -0.38 -14.22 -13.13
C ILE A 179 0.58 -15.14 -12.39
N ASP A 180 1.61 -15.61 -13.08
CA ASP A 180 2.70 -16.36 -12.46
C ASP A 180 3.60 -15.41 -11.65
N THR A 181 3.65 -15.63 -10.33
CA THR A 181 4.43 -14.80 -9.42
C THR A 181 5.77 -15.45 -9.05
N SER A 182 6.18 -16.53 -9.70
CA SER A 182 7.43 -17.25 -9.40
C SER A 182 8.68 -16.34 -9.42
N SER A 183 8.77 -15.43 -10.40
CA SER A 183 9.85 -14.43 -10.49
C SER A 183 9.77 -13.37 -9.38
N PHE A 184 8.56 -13.02 -8.94
CA PHE A 184 8.32 -12.12 -7.82
C PHE A 184 8.70 -12.80 -6.48
N ILE A 185 8.39 -14.09 -6.34
CA ILE A 185 8.67 -14.89 -5.13
C ILE A 185 10.16 -15.02 -4.83
N GLN A 186 11.01 -15.13 -5.86
CA GLN A 186 12.47 -15.10 -5.63
C GLN A 186 12.93 -13.80 -4.97
N ASN A 187 12.22 -12.70 -5.19
CA ASN A 187 12.50 -11.41 -4.55
C ASN A 187 11.79 -11.24 -3.19
N ILE A 188 10.90 -12.15 -2.78
CA ILE A 188 10.17 -12.04 -1.50
C ILE A 188 11.11 -12.20 -0.30
N GLN A 189 12.12 -13.08 -0.38
CA GLN A 189 13.15 -13.14 0.66
C GLN A 189 13.88 -11.79 0.80
N THR A 190 14.16 -11.13 -0.33
CA THR A 190 14.73 -9.78 -0.36
C THR A 190 13.78 -8.75 0.25
N ILE A 191 12.47 -8.85 0.01
CA ILE A 191 11.45 -7.96 0.57
C ILE A 191 11.31 -8.16 2.08
N GLN A 192 11.30 -9.39 2.58
CA GLN A 192 11.27 -9.68 4.02
C GLN A 192 12.55 -9.19 4.71
N LEU A 193 13.72 -9.44 4.11
CA LEU A 193 14.99 -8.89 4.60
C LEU A 193 14.98 -7.36 4.61
N LEU A 194 14.40 -6.73 3.58
CA LEU A 194 14.24 -5.28 3.51
C LEU A 194 13.32 -4.78 4.63
N TYR A 195 12.19 -5.46 4.89
CA TYR A 195 11.27 -5.11 5.97
C TYR A 195 11.98 -5.15 7.34
N THR A 196 12.69 -6.24 7.65
CA THR A 196 13.48 -6.36 8.89
C THR A 196 14.57 -5.29 8.95
N ALA A 197 15.28 -5.04 7.84
CA ALA A 197 16.31 -4.00 7.76
C ALA A 197 15.72 -2.61 8.05
N ILE A 198 14.54 -2.30 7.52
CA ILE A 198 13.82 -1.05 7.79
C ILE A 198 13.50 -0.92 9.29
N GLN A 199 12.96 -1.97 9.93
CA GLN A 199 12.66 -1.94 11.36
C GLN A 199 13.91 -1.75 12.24
N VAL A 200 14.99 -2.46 11.92
CA VAL A 200 16.27 -2.31 12.61
C VAL A 200 16.81 -0.89 12.42
N TYR A 201 16.73 -0.35 11.20
CA TYR A 201 17.16 1.00 10.88
C TYR A 201 16.42 2.07 11.70
N PHE A 202 15.09 1.98 11.80
CA PHE A 202 14.30 2.88 12.64
C PHE A 202 14.62 2.73 14.12
N SER A 203 14.87 1.50 14.59
CA SER A 203 15.27 1.25 15.97
C SER A 203 16.62 1.89 16.31
N VAL A 204 17.58 1.83 15.37
CA VAL A 204 18.89 2.50 15.49
C VAL A 204 18.73 4.03 15.53
N LEU A 205 17.88 4.60 14.67
CA LEU A 205 17.59 6.04 14.69
C LEU A 205 16.96 6.49 16.00
N LEU A 206 16.03 5.71 16.56
CA LEU A 206 15.39 5.99 17.84
C LEU A 206 16.41 5.92 18.99
N LEU A 207 17.30 4.94 18.98
CA LEU A 207 18.40 4.83 19.93
C LEU A 207 19.35 6.04 19.84
N LEU A 208 19.72 6.45 18.63
CA LEU A 208 20.55 7.64 18.37
C LEU A 208 19.89 8.91 18.94
N CYS A 209 18.58 9.06 18.72
CA CYS A 209 17.80 10.17 19.26
C CYS A 209 17.82 10.15 20.81
N LEU A 210 17.62 8.98 21.43
CA LEU A 210 17.73 8.80 22.88
C LEU A 210 19.12 9.18 23.42
N ILE A 211 20.19 8.77 22.74
CA ILE A 211 21.57 9.13 23.10
C ILE A 211 21.79 10.65 23.01
N ILE A 212 21.32 11.29 21.94
CA ILE A 212 21.40 12.75 21.77
C ILE A 212 20.68 13.45 22.93
N VAL A 213 19.44 13.01 23.24
CA VAL A 213 18.66 13.55 24.36
C VAL A 213 19.41 13.36 25.68
N LEU A 214 19.92 12.16 25.97
CA LEU A 214 20.69 11.85 27.18
C LEU A 214 21.95 12.72 27.32
N ILE A 215 22.69 12.95 26.23
CA ILE A 215 23.88 13.81 26.22
C ILE A 215 23.50 15.27 26.48
N LEU A 216 22.38 15.74 25.94
CA LEU A 216 21.90 17.10 26.11
C LEU A 216 21.28 17.33 27.51
N TRP A 217 20.64 16.32 28.08
CA TRP A 217 19.89 16.42 29.33
C TRP A 217 20.81 16.61 30.54
N LYS A 218 20.66 17.74 31.23
CA LYS A 218 21.43 18.11 32.43
C LYS A 218 21.37 17.09 33.59
N PRO A 219 20.23 16.41 33.92
CA PRO A 219 20.18 15.53 35.09
C PRO A 219 21.11 14.31 34.98
N PHE A 220 21.35 13.80 33.77
CA PHE A 220 22.25 12.66 33.55
C PHE A 220 23.72 13.00 33.84
N VAL A 221 24.14 14.22 33.54
CA VAL A 221 25.48 14.72 33.90
C VAL A 221 25.63 14.86 35.42
N ARG A 222 24.56 15.23 36.13
CA ARG A 222 24.55 15.21 37.59
C ARG A 222 24.67 13.79 38.13
N GLY A 223 23.89 12.84 37.59
CA GLY A 223 23.96 11.42 37.97
C GLY A 223 25.35 10.83 37.78
N PHE A 224 25.98 11.05 36.62
CA PHE A 224 27.36 10.58 36.36
C PHE A 224 28.40 11.24 37.27
N LYS A 225 28.24 12.53 37.61
CA LYS A 225 29.11 13.19 38.59
C LYS A 225 28.96 12.57 39.99
N TRP A 226 27.74 12.23 40.39
CA TRP A 226 27.47 11.53 41.66
C TRP A 226 28.04 10.11 41.68
N LEU A 227 27.88 9.36 40.60
CA LEU A 227 28.47 8.02 40.42
C LEU A 227 30.01 8.06 40.42
N GLY A 228 30.60 9.02 39.73
CA GLY A 228 32.06 9.23 39.75
C GLY A 228 32.57 9.65 41.13
N ALA A 229 31.87 10.55 41.82
CA ALA A 229 32.23 10.99 43.16
C ALA A 229 32.16 9.83 44.16
N THR A 230 31.10 9.01 44.12
CA THR A 230 30.96 7.84 44.98
C THR A 230 32.05 6.80 44.72
N PHE A 231 32.42 6.55 43.47
CA PHE A 231 33.53 5.67 43.10
C PHE A 231 34.90 6.16 43.61
N ILE A 232 35.16 7.47 43.52
CA ILE A 232 36.41 8.06 44.03
C ILE A 232 36.44 7.96 45.56
N LEU A 233 35.30 8.20 46.23
CA LEU A 233 35.20 8.14 47.69
C LEU A 233 35.37 6.71 48.22
N THR A 234 34.79 5.72 47.56
CA THR A 234 34.98 4.30 47.90
C THR A 234 36.40 3.84 47.61
N ALA A 235 37.00 4.24 46.48
CA ALA A 235 38.40 3.94 46.17
C ALA A 235 39.37 4.57 47.18
N PHE A 236 39.12 5.81 47.60
CA PHE A 236 39.91 6.49 48.63
C PHE A 236 39.81 5.77 49.98
N ASN A 237 38.59 5.41 50.41
CA ASN A 237 38.38 4.65 51.65
C ASN A 237 39.05 3.28 51.61
N ALA A 238 38.94 2.55 50.50
CA ALA A 238 39.62 1.27 50.32
C ALA A 238 41.15 1.41 50.42
N LEU A 239 41.71 2.50 49.86
CA LEU A 239 43.15 2.79 49.92
C LEU A 239 43.61 3.14 51.33
N VAL A 240 42.82 3.90 52.09
CA VAL A 240 43.08 4.21 53.51
C VAL A 240 43.07 2.94 54.35
N ILE A 241 42.06 2.09 54.18
CA ILE A 241 41.96 0.80 54.89
C ILE A 241 43.16 -0.10 54.56
N TYR A 242 43.50 -0.21 53.27
CA TYR A 242 44.64 -1.00 52.81
C TYR A 242 45.96 -0.53 53.44
N LYS A 243 46.16 0.78 53.61
CA LYS A 243 47.36 1.32 54.27
C LYS A 243 47.33 1.26 55.79
N ALA A 244 46.16 1.31 56.42
CA ALA A 244 46.02 1.28 57.88
C ALA A 244 46.25 -0.12 58.48
N ILE A 245 45.79 -1.18 57.80
CA ILE A 245 45.94 -2.58 58.24
C ILE A 245 47.40 -2.96 58.57
N PRO A 246 48.41 -2.72 57.71
CA PRO A 246 49.79 -3.08 58.02
C PRO A 246 50.42 -2.24 59.15
N ILE A 247 49.96 -1.01 59.37
CA ILE A 247 50.43 -0.16 60.48
C ILE A 247 49.88 -0.68 61.81
N LEU A 248 48.59 -1.07 61.84
CA LEU A 248 47.96 -1.72 62.99
C LEU A 248 48.56 -3.11 63.27
N GLY A 249 48.90 -3.86 62.21
CA GLY A 249 49.62 -5.13 62.36
C GLY A 249 50.97 -4.95 63.03
N LYS A 250 51.75 -3.93 62.64
CA LYS A 250 53.05 -3.63 63.25
C LYS A 250 52.95 -3.19 64.72
N SER A 251 51.93 -2.41 65.09
CA SER A 251 51.77 -1.96 66.48
C SER A 251 51.34 -3.09 67.42
N LEU A 252 50.55 -4.05 66.94
CA LEU A 252 50.16 -5.24 67.70
C LEU A 252 51.32 -6.21 67.91
N THR A 253 52.19 -6.40 66.91
CA THR A 253 53.39 -7.25 67.06
C THR A 253 54.40 -6.69 68.06
N LEU A 254 54.54 -5.37 68.16
CA LEU A 254 55.45 -4.72 69.13
C LEU A 254 54.92 -4.80 70.57
N LYS A 255 53.61 -4.88 70.77
CA LYS A 255 53.00 -4.94 72.12
C LYS A 255 53.09 -6.33 72.77
N ASN A 256 53.30 -7.39 71.98
CA ASN A 256 53.46 -8.76 72.49
C ASN A 256 54.93 -9.14 72.81
N GLN A 257 55.88 -8.22 72.64
CA GLN A 257 57.31 -8.45 72.91
C GLN A 257 57.84 -7.73 74.15
N ASN A 258 56.99 -7.02 74.89
CA ASN A 258 57.26 -6.45 76.22
C ASN A 258 56.29 -7.05 77.24
#